data_AF-A0AAE3HBD1-F1
#
_entry.id   AF-A0AAE3HBD1-F1
#
_cell.length_a   1.000
_cell.length_b   1.000
_cell.length_c   1.000
_cell.angle_alpha   90.00
_cell.angle_beta   90.00
_cell.angle_gamma   90.00
#
_symmetry.space_group_name_H-M   'P 1'
#
loop_
_entity.id
_entity.type
_entity.pdbx_description
1 polymer ?
#
loop_
_entity_poly.entity_id
_entity_poly.type
_entity_poly.pdbx_seq_one_letter_code
_entity_poly.pdbx_strand_id
1 'polypeptide(L)'
;MSNEDFILQIKQQAKDEQLVKNGICEICGETNPYALKIYENHHISTRAFSNETRVLCLNCHAAVTHFQNELPPKFRSSKLPLEKRLNYILLSHAALRKRMDEVEIDLLKQRCEAIE
;
A
#
# COMPACT_ATOMS: atom_id res chain seq x y z
N MET A 1 -22.06 -20.71 -8.40
CA MET A 1 -20.66 -20.28 -8.48
C MET A 1 -20.41 -19.35 -7.30
N SER A 2 -19.41 -19.66 -6.45
CA SER A 2 -19.13 -18.84 -5.26
C SER A 2 -18.27 -17.62 -5.62
N ASN A 3 -18.25 -16.60 -4.76
CA ASN A 3 -17.34 -15.46 -4.91
C ASN A 3 -15.86 -15.90 -4.92
N GLU A 4 -15.54 -17.01 -4.26
CA GLU A 4 -14.18 -17.56 -4.23
C GLU A 4 -13.77 -18.17 -5.57
N ASP A 5 -14.70 -18.85 -6.25
CA ASP A 5 -14.46 -19.44 -7.57
C ASP A 5 -14.23 -18.36 -8.65
N PHE A 6 -14.96 -17.25 -8.55
CA PHE A 6 -14.83 -16.12 -9.47
C PHE A 6 -13.48 -15.39 -9.31
N ILE A 7 -13.02 -15.21 -8.07
CA ILE A 7 -11.71 -14.63 -7.77
C ILE A 7 -10.57 -15.54 -8.29
N LEU A 8 -10.75 -16.85 -8.27
CA LEU A 8 -9.79 -17.84 -8.80
C LEU A 8 -9.62 -17.72 -10.32
N GLN A 9 -10.70 -17.50 -11.08
CA GLN A 9 -10.63 -17.36 -12.54
C GLN A 9 -10.01 -16.04 -12.99
N ILE A 10 -10.35 -14.93 -12.36
CA ILE A 10 -9.76 -13.62 -12.68
C ILE A 10 -8.26 -13.59 -12.40
N LYS A 11 -7.81 -14.28 -11.35
CA LYS A 11 -6.38 -14.45 -11.05
C LYS A 11 -5.66 -15.28 -12.10
N GLN A 12 -6.31 -16.24 -12.75
CA GLN A 12 -5.71 -17.03 -13.81
C GLN A 12 -5.54 -16.20 -15.09
N GLN A 13 -6.57 -15.46 -15.48
CA GLN A 13 -6.56 -14.57 -16.66
C GLN A 13 -5.46 -13.48 -16.57
N ALA A 14 -5.29 -12.87 -15.39
CA ALA A 14 -4.25 -11.86 -15.15
C ALA A 14 -2.80 -12.40 -15.19
N LYS A 15 -2.62 -13.71 -14.98
CA LYS A 15 -1.31 -14.38 -15.07
C LYS A 15 -0.96 -14.70 -16.51
N ASP A 16 -1.97 -15.03 -17.31
CA ASP A 16 -1.82 -15.47 -18.68
C ASP A 16 -1.57 -14.29 -19.65
N GLU A 17 -2.02 -13.08 -19.31
CA GLU A 17 -1.75 -11.84 -20.07
C GLU A 17 -0.44 -11.09 -19.67
N GLN A 18 0.40 -11.66 -18.79
CA GLN A 18 1.67 -11.07 -18.31
C GLN A 18 1.55 -9.64 -17.71
N LEU A 19 0.47 -9.36 -17.00
CA LEU A 19 0.12 -8.00 -16.56
C LEU A 19 0.90 -7.47 -15.33
N VAL A 20 1.72 -8.28 -14.65
CA VAL A 20 2.55 -7.83 -13.52
C VAL A 20 3.92 -7.43 -14.05
N LYS A 21 3.99 -6.21 -14.57
CA LYS A 21 5.20 -5.62 -15.15
C LYS A 21 5.99 -4.92 -14.03
N ASN A 22 6.80 -5.66 -13.28
CA ASN A 22 7.72 -5.18 -12.24
C ASN A 22 7.06 -4.36 -11.11
N GLY A 23 6.59 -5.03 -10.06
CA GLY A 23 6.25 -4.38 -8.80
C GLY A 23 7.02 -5.05 -7.67
N ILE A 24 7.90 -4.31 -7.02
CA ILE A 24 8.37 -4.65 -5.67
C ILE A 24 7.59 -3.75 -4.73
N CYS A 25 7.15 -4.26 -3.59
CA CYS A 25 6.59 -3.39 -2.56
C CYS A 25 7.67 -2.37 -2.17
N GLU A 26 7.39 -1.08 -2.37
CA GLU A 26 8.39 -0.04 -2.12
C GLU A 26 8.74 0.15 -0.64
N ILE A 27 7.92 -0.41 0.24
CA ILE A 27 8.14 -0.34 1.69
C ILE A 27 8.97 -1.53 2.18
N CYS A 28 8.65 -2.75 1.75
CA CYS A 28 9.20 -3.95 2.38
C CYS A 28 9.91 -4.91 1.42
N GLY A 29 10.02 -4.57 0.15
CA GLY A 29 10.72 -5.42 -0.80
C GLY A 29 9.93 -6.67 -1.23
N GLU A 30 8.67 -6.83 -0.81
CA GLU A 30 7.84 -7.98 -1.17
C GLU A 30 7.71 -8.08 -2.69
N THR A 31 7.97 -9.27 -3.23
CA THR A 31 7.92 -9.59 -4.67
C THR A 31 6.87 -10.65 -4.99
N ASN A 32 6.25 -11.27 -3.98
CA ASN A 32 5.21 -12.25 -4.16
C ASN A 32 4.05 -11.62 -4.95
N PRO A 33 3.82 -12.07 -6.19
CA PRO A 33 2.82 -11.47 -7.04
C PRO A 33 1.46 -11.55 -6.39
N TYR A 34 1.10 -12.57 -5.60
CA TYR A 34 -0.20 -12.63 -4.94
C TYR A 34 -0.38 -11.58 -3.84
N ALA A 35 0.67 -11.28 -3.08
CA ALA A 35 0.66 -10.22 -2.07
C ALA A 35 0.59 -8.82 -2.70
N LEU A 36 1.11 -8.67 -3.93
CA LEU A 36 1.07 -7.45 -4.73
C LEU A 36 -0.17 -7.35 -5.64
N LYS A 37 -0.78 -8.48 -5.98
CA LYS A 37 -1.86 -8.66 -6.99
C LYS A 37 -3.24 -8.42 -6.43
N ILE A 38 -3.41 -8.45 -5.10
CA ILE A 38 -4.74 -8.29 -4.51
C ILE A 38 -5.17 -6.81 -4.49
N TYR A 39 -4.29 -5.78 -4.39
CA TYR A 39 -4.68 -4.36 -4.57
C TYR A 39 -3.54 -3.36 -4.94
N GLU A 40 -4.02 -2.16 -5.30
CA GLU A 40 -3.53 -1.11 -6.20
C GLU A 40 -2.26 -0.32 -5.82
N ASN A 41 -1.67 0.26 -6.87
CA ASN A 41 -1.07 1.60 -6.89
C ASN A 41 -1.58 2.52 -5.75
N HIS A 42 -0.85 2.54 -4.64
CA HIS A 42 -1.16 3.33 -3.46
C HIS A 42 -0.87 4.80 -3.71
N HIS A 43 -1.86 5.67 -3.56
CA HIS A 43 -1.69 7.10 -3.76
C HIS A 43 -0.94 7.72 -2.57
N ILE A 44 0.30 8.16 -2.79
CA ILE A 44 1.17 8.71 -1.73
C ILE A 44 0.49 9.87 -1.00
N SER A 45 -0.04 10.82 -1.78
CA SER A 45 -0.63 12.06 -1.26
C SER A 45 -2.16 12.06 -1.29
N THR A 46 -2.79 10.89 -1.33
CA THR A 46 -4.21 10.70 -1.66
C THR A 46 -4.58 10.96 -3.12
N ARG A 47 -5.60 10.23 -3.58
CA ARG A 47 -6.19 10.36 -4.93
C ARG A 47 -6.72 11.76 -5.24
N ALA A 48 -7.14 12.52 -4.22
CA ALA A 48 -7.74 13.84 -4.41
C ALA A 48 -6.71 14.98 -4.55
N PHE A 49 -5.41 14.67 -4.42
CA PHE A 49 -4.33 15.65 -4.47
C PHE A 49 -3.30 15.35 -5.56
N SER A 50 -2.90 14.09 -5.73
CA SER A 50 -1.96 13.67 -6.77
C SER A 50 -2.33 12.29 -7.31
N ASN A 51 -2.08 12.07 -8.59
CA ASN A 51 -2.18 10.75 -9.23
C ASN A 51 -0.90 9.92 -9.03
N GLU A 52 0.10 10.46 -8.32
CA GLU A 52 1.29 9.72 -7.98
C GLU A 52 0.94 8.53 -7.09
N THR A 53 1.33 7.35 -7.57
CA THR A 53 1.06 6.08 -6.92
C THR A 53 2.31 5.24 -6.84
N ARG A 54 2.33 4.30 -5.88
CA ARG A 54 3.41 3.33 -5.66
C ARG A 54 2.87 1.94 -5.39
N VAL A 55 3.64 0.92 -5.73
CA VAL A 55 3.24 -0.47 -5.51
C VAL A 55 3.51 -0.83 -4.04
N LEU A 56 2.46 -1.22 -3.32
CA LEU A 56 2.56 -1.75 -1.96
C LEU A 56 1.98 -3.16 -1.91
N CYS A 57 2.59 -4.04 -1.12
CA CYS A 57 1.98 -5.34 -0.81
C CYS A 57 0.78 -5.18 0.14
N LEU A 58 -0.07 -6.20 0.19
CA LEU A 58 -1.27 -6.24 1.02
C LEU A 58 -1.02 -5.84 2.48
N ASN A 59 0.07 -6.34 3.06
CA ASN A 59 0.41 -6.09 4.47
C ASN A 59 0.77 -4.62 4.70
N CYS A 60 1.63 -4.06 3.86
CA CYS A 60 2.03 -2.66 3.98
C CYS A 60 0.88 -1.72 3.65
N HIS A 61 0.09 -2.04 2.62
CA HIS A 61 -1.10 -1.27 2.27
C HIS A 61 -2.13 -1.26 3.42
N ALA A 62 -2.39 -2.41 4.04
CA ALA A 62 -3.32 -2.52 5.16
C ALA A 62 -2.84 -1.70 6.38
N ALA A 63 -1.56 -1.80 6.74
CA ALA A 63 -0.98 -1.03 7.84
C ALA A 63 -1.12 0.48 7.62
N VAL A 64 -0.78 0.97 6.42
CA VAL A 64 -0.90 2.40 6.06
C VAL A 64 -2.36 2.83 6.09
N THR A 65 -3.26 2.02 5.56
CA THR A 65 -4.71 2.30 5.56
C THR A 65 -5.27 2.36 6.97
N HIS A 66 -4.81 1.49 7.86
CA HIS A 66 -5.21 1.49 9.27
C HIS A 66 -4.87 2.83 9.94
N PHE A 67 -3.62 3.30 9.78
CA PHE A 67 -3.23 4.64 10.26
C PHE A 67 -4.06 5.76 9.64
N GLN A 68 -4.28 5.71 8.33
CA GLN A 68 -5.10 6.70 7.63
C GLN A 68 -6.57 6.72 8.11
N ASN A 69 -7.07 5.63 8.68
CA ASN A 69 -8.44 5.55 9.22
C ASN A 69 -8.57 6.19 10.62
N GLU A 70 -7.47 6.61 11.26
CA GLU A 70 -7.51 7.42 12.49
C GLU A 70 -8.16 8.78 12.25
N LEU A 71 -8.09 9.30 11.01
CA LEU A 71 -8.85 10.47 10.60
C LEU A 71 -10.17 10.07 9.92
N PRO A 72 -11.27 10.78 10.21
CA PRO A 72 -12.55 10.55 9.55
C PRO A 72 -12.45 10.59 8.01
N PRO A 73 -13.07 9.63 7.28
CA PRO A 73 -12.98 9.55 5.81
C PRO A 73 -13.42 10.81 5.07
N LYS A 74 -14.27 11.66 5.69
CA LYS A 74 -14.67 12.95 5.11
C LYS A 74 -13.49 13.84 4.74
N PHE A 75 -12.36 13.74 5.44
CA PHE A 75 -11.15 14.52 5.17
C PHE A 75 -10.43 14.12 3.87
N ARG A 76 -10.79 12.97 3.28
CA ARG A 76 -10.32 12.50 1.96
C ARG A 76 -11.08 13.16 0.80
N SER A 77 -12.19 13.83 1.09
CA SER A 77 -13.08 14.35 0.06
C SER A 77 -12.41 15.47 -0.74
N SER A 78 -12.44 15.36 -2.06
CA SER A 78 -12.05 16.44 -2.96
C SER A 78 -12.93 17.69 -2.86
N LYS A 79 -14.10 17.58 -2.22
CA LYS A 79 -15.03 18.70 -2.00
C LYS A 79 -14.64 19.61 -0.83
N LEU A 80 -13.71 19.18 0.03
CA LEU A 80 -13.22 20.00 1.12
C LEU A 80 -12.14 20.97 0.64
N PRO A 81 -12.07 22.20 1.20
CA PRO A 81 -10.94 23.10 0.99
C PRO A 81 -9.61 22.43 1.30
N LEU A 82 -8.55 22.79 0.56
CA LEU A 82 -7.22 22.19 0.69
C LEU A 82 -6.72 22.21 2.14
N GLU A 83 -6.89 23.32 2.86
CA GLU A 83 -6.50 23.47 4.27
C GLU A 83 -7.06 22.37 5.18
N LYS A 84 -8.31 21.95 4.92
CA LYS A 84 -8.95 20.87 5.69
C LYS A 84 -8.46 19.48 5.29
N ARG A 85 -8.01 19.32 4.04
CA ARG A 85 -7.44 18.06 3.51
C ARG A 85 -5.98 17.87 3.87
N LEU A 86 -5.26 18.98 4.14
CA LEU A 86 -3.82 18.97 4.42
C LEU A 86 -3.48 18.01 5.57
N ASN A 87 -4.28 18.01 6.64
CA ASN A 87 -4.11 17.08 7.76
C ASN A 87 -4.12 15.62 7.33
N TYR A 88 -5.02 15.25 6.41
CA TYR A 88 -5.11 13.90 5.90
C TYR A 88 -3.95 13.56 4.98
N ILE A 89 -3.49 14.50 4.14
CA ILE A 89 -2.29 14.32 3.30
C ILE A 89 -1.06 14.09 4.19
N LEU A 90 -0.86 14.92 5.22
CA LEU A 90 0.23 14.78 6.17
C LEU A 90 0.19 13.42 6.89
N LEU A 91 -1.01 12.96 7.28
CA LEU A 91 -1.19 11.64 7.86
C LEU A 91 -0.84 10.51 6.88
N SER A 92 -1.30 10.58 5.63
CA SER A 92 -0.95 9.58 4.60
C SER A 92 0.56 9.44 4.43
N HIS A 93 1.27 10.56 4.38
CA HIS A 93 2.73 10.60 4.30
C HIS A 93 3.42 10.07 5.56
N ALA A 94 2.91 10.44 6.74
CA ALA A 94 3.45 9.96 8.01
C ALA A 94 3.25 8.45 8.17
N ALA A 95 2.09 7.92 7.77
CA ALA A 95 1.78 6.49 7.81
C ALA A 95 2.72 5.67 6.92
N LEU A 96 3.03 6.18 5.72
CA LEU A 96 4.00 5.56 4.82
C LEU A 96 5.40 5.50 5.44
N ARG A 97 5.93 6.65 5.90
CA ARG A 97 7.25 6.71 6.52
C ARG A 97 7.35 5.82 7.76
N LYS A 98 6.36 5.90 8.66
CA LYS A 98 6.32 5.05 9.85
C LYS A 98 6.41 3.56 9.49
N ARG A 99 5.69 3.14 8.44
CA ARG A 99 5.71 1.74 8.02
C ARG A 99 7.05 1.35 7.40
N MET A 100 7.72 2.26 6.67
CA MET A 100 9.08 2.05 6.16
C MET A 100 10.07 1.90 7.31
N ASP A 101 10.06 2.83 8.26
CA ASP A 101 10.96 2.82 9.42
C ASP A 101 10.84 1.51 10.22
N GLU A 102 9.60 1.04 10.48
CA GLU A 102 9.36 -0.25 11.14
C GLU A 102 10.03 -1.42 10.41
N VAL A 103 9.86 -1.48 9.08
CA VAL A 103 10.41 -2.55 8.27
C VAL A 103 11.93 -2.48 8.21
N GLU A 104 12.51 -1.29 8.06
CA GLU A 104 13.95 -1.08 8.04
C GLU A 104 14.62 -1.49 9.36
N ILE A 105 14.00 -1.14 10.49
CA ILE A 105 14.48 -1.53 11.83
C ILE A 105 14.42 -3.05 12.00
N ASP A 106 13.35 -3.70 11.58
CA ASP A 106 13.22 -5.16 11.69
C ASP A 106 14.23 -5.89 10.80
N LEU A 107 14.48 -5.39 9.59
CA LEU A 107 15.53 -5.90 8.70
C LEU A 107 16.92 -5.73 9.32
N LEU A 108 17.20 -4.58 9.95
CA LEU A 108 18.47 -4.34 10.65
C LEU A 108 18.69 -5.37 11.76
N LYS A 109 17.69 -5.62 12.61
CA LYS A 109 17.78 -6.59 13.70
C LYS A 109 18.10 -7.99 13.18
N GLN A 110 17.38 -8.45 12.16
CA GLN A 110 17.63 -9.75 11.52
C GLN A 110 19.05 -9.85 10.97
N ARG A 111 19.59 -8.76 10.40
CA ARG A 111 20.96 -8.73 9.90
C ARG A 111 21.99 -8.78 11.02
N CYS A 112 21.75 -8.12 12.15
CA CYS A 112 22.61 -8.17 13.33
C CYS A 112 22.64 -9.57 13.95
N GLU A 113 21.49 -10.24 14.06
CA GLU A 113 21.41 -11.62 14.58
C GLU A 113 22.13 -12.62 13.67
N ALA A 114 22.15 -12.40 12.36
CA ALA A 114 22.79 -13.31 11.39
C ALA A 114 24.32 -13.24 11.35
N ILE A 115 24.94 -12.26 12.02
CA ILE A 115 26.40 -12.06 12.08
C ILE A 115 26.99 -12.35 13.46
N GLU A 116 26.16 -12.76 14.43
CA GLU A 116 26.57 -13.30 15.74
C GLU A 116 26.71 -14.84 15.69
#